data_AF-A0A3S4LRI9-F1
#
_entry.id   AF-A0A3S4LRI9-F1
#
_cell.length_a   1.000
_cell.length_b   1.000
_cell.length_c   1.000
_cell.angle_alpha   90.00
_cell.angle_beta   90.00
_cell.angle_gamma   90.00
#
_symmetry.space_group_name_H-M   'P 1'
#
loop_
_entity.id
_entity.type
_entity.pdbx_description
1 polymer ?
#
loop_
_entity_poly.entity_id
_entity_poly.type
_entity_poly.pdbx_seq_one_letter_code
_entity_poly.pdbx_strand_id
1 'polypeptide(L)'
;MFIWLLYYVLKGPTNVIIATFIAAIIGSCISQVLSILYKTPAVVFILAILAPLVPGYLSYRTTAFFVTGDYSHAMVNATLVVILALVISIGMASGTVVLRLYHYLQKHRSS
;
A
#
# COMPACT_ATOMS: atom_id res chain seq x y z
N MET A 1 1.97 10.86 -7.11
CA MET A 1 0.88 11.82 -6.80
C MET A 1 -0.51 11.31 -7.18
N PHE A 2 -0.72 10.66 -8.33
CA PHE A 2 -2.04 10.11 -8.73
C PHE A 2 -2.67 9.13 -7.71
N ILE A 3 -1.87 8.24 -7.12
CA ILE A 3 -2.36 7.27 -6.12
C ILE A 3 -2.85 7.97 -4.83
N TRP A 4 -2.21 9.06 -4.43
CA TRP A 4 -2.62 9.84 -3.26
C TRP A 4 -3.95 10.54 -3.49
N LEU A 5 -4.17 11.03 -4.71
CA LEU A 5 -5.43 11.63 -5.13
C LEU A 5 -6.56 10.58 -5.14
N LEU A 6 -6.28 9.37 -5.62
CA LEU A 6 -7.21 8.24 -5.55
C LEU A 6 -7.56 7.86 -4.11
N TYR A 7 -6.58 7.82 -3.22
CA TYR A 7 -6.80 7.59 -1.78
C TYR A 7 -7.72 8.66 -1.17
N TYR A 8 -7.48 9.95 -1.45
CA TYR A 8 -8.32 11.04 -0.92
C TYR A 8 -9.76 10.96 -1.43
N VAL A 9 -9.97 10.60 -2.70
CA VAL A 9 -11.30 10.42 -3.29
C VAL A 9 -12.02 9.22 -2.67
N LEU A 10 -11.34 8.11 -2.40
CA LEU A 10 -11.94 6.93 -1.76
C LEU A 10 -12.16 7.09 -0.25
N LYS A 11 -11.37 7.94 0.43
CA LYS A 11 -11.51 8.18 1.88
C LYS A 11 -12.83 8.86 2.24
N GLY A 12 -13.40 9.66 1.35
CA GLY A 12 -14.71 10.30 1.57
C GLY A 12 -15.86 9.29 1.72
N PRO A 13 -16.06 8.37 0.77
CA PRO A 13 -17.17 7.41 0.79
C PRO A 13 -16.89 6.10 1.56
N THR A 14 -15.65 5.78 1.94
CA THR A 14 -15.29 4.48 2.56
C THR A 14 -14.40 4.60 3.81
N ASN A 15 -14.29 3.50 4.58
CA ASN A 15 -13.39 3.42 5.73
C ASN A 15 -11.91 3.44 5.28
N VAL A 16 -11.06 4.11 6.06
CA VAL A 16 -9.61 4.26 5.82
C VAL A 16 -8.93 2.93 5.50
N ILE A 17 -9.34 1.83 6.15
CA ILE A 17 -8.76 0.50 5.92
C ILE A 17 -9.02 0.03 4.49
N ILE A 18 -10.25 0.13 4.01
CA ILE A 18 -10.66 -0.31 2.67
C ILE A 18 -10.03 0.58 1.60
N ALA A 19 -10.02 1.90 1.82
CA ALA A 19 -9.36 2.84 0.93
C ALA A 19 -7.86 2.53 0.78
N THR A 20 -7.19 2.21 1.89
CA THR A 20 -5.77 1.85 1.92
C THR A 20 -5.52 0.53 1.18
N PHE A 21 -6.40 -0.46 1.37
CA PHE A 21 -6.31 -1.75 0.69
C PHE A 21 -6.37 -1.61 -0.83
N ILE A 22 -7.40 -0.90 -1.32
CA ILE A 22 -7.63 -0.71 -2.75
C ILE A 22 -6.48 0.10 -3.37
N ALA A 23 -6.01 1.15 -2.68
CA ALA A 23 -4.87 1.93 -3.11
C ALA A 23 -3.59 1.09 -3.20
N ALA A 24 -3.35 0.17 -2.26
CA ALA A 24 -2.21 -0.74 -2.27
C ALA A 24 -2.27 -1.72 -3.47
N ILE A 25 -3.42 -2.34 -3.72
CA ILE A 25 -3.61 -3.26 -4.86
C ILE A 25 -3.34 -2.53 -6.18
N ILE A 26 -4.04 -1.42 -6.40
CA ILE A 26 -3.94 -0.66 -7.65
C ILE A 26 -2.53 -0.13 -7.83
N GLY A 27 -1.94 0.42 -6.76
CA GLY A 27 -0.58 0.93 -6.78
C GLY A 27 0.46 -0.15 -7.09
N SER A 28 0.31 -1.36 -6.54
CA SER A 28 1.20 -2.48 -6.82
C SER A 28 1.08 -2.96 -8.28
N CYS A 29 -0.15 -3.11 -8.79
CA CYS A 29 -0.37 -3.48 -10.19
C CYS A 29 0.24 -2.46 -11.15
N ILE A 30 0.00 -1.16 -10.92
CA ILE A 30 0.57 -0.08 -11.74
C ILE A 30 2.10 -0.09 -11.69
N SER A 31 2.69 -0.25 -10.50
CA SER A 31 4.15 -0.29 -10.32
C SER A 31 4.81 -1.39 -11.15
N GLN A 32 4.14 -2.53 -11.30
CA GLN A 32 4.65 -3.65 -12.07
C GLN A 32 4.52 -3.45 -13.57
N VAL A 33 3.40 -2.90 -14.02
CA VAL A 33 3.22 -2.52 -15.44
C VAL A 33 4.27 -1.47 -15.83
N LEU A 34 4.48 -0.45 -15.00
CA LEU A 34 5.49 0.58 -15.24
C LEU A 34 6.92 0.02 -15.21
N SER A 35 7.21 -0.93 -14.32
CA SER A 35 8.52 -1.61 -14.27
C SER A 35 8.86 -2.30 -15.59
N ILE A 36 7.88 -2.96 -16.21
CA ILE A 36 8.06 -3.60 -17.51
C ILE A 36 8.25 -2.55 -18.61
N LEU A 37 7.42 -1.50 -18.61
CA LEU A 37 7.46 -0.45 -19.64
C LEU A 37 8.77 0.35 -19.63
N TYR A 38 9.20 0.77 -18.45
CA TYR A 38 10.38 1.64 -18.27
C TYR A 38 11.68 0.85 -18.03
N LYS A 39 11.62 -0.48 -17.98
CA LYS A 39 12.77 -1.37 -17.70
C LYS A 39 13.53 -0.98 -16.42
N THR A 40 12.81 -0.51 -15.41
CA THR A 40 13.35 -0.15 -14.10
C THR A 40 12.81 -1.08 -13.02
N PRO A 41 13.53 -1.28 -11.90
CA PRO A 41 13.04 -2.14 -10.82
C PRO A 41 11.70 -1.65 -10.25
N ALA A 42 10.70 -2.54 -10.13
CA ALA A 42 9.37 -2.21 -9.62
C ALA A 42 9.38 -1.57 -8.22
N VAL A 43 10.41 -1.87 -7.42
CA VAL A 43 10.61 -1.30 -6.08
C VAL A 43 10.64 0.23 -6.10
N VAL A 44 11.19 0.85 -7.15
CA VAL A 44 11.28 2.32 -7.24
C VAL A 44 9.88 2.95 -7.26
N PHE A 45 8.94 2.37 -8.02
CA PHE A 45 7.56 2.84 -8.09
C PHE A 45 6.78 2.51 -6.82
N ILE A 46 7.02 1.32 -6.25
CA ILE A 46 6.41 0.89 -4.99
C ILE A 46 6.75 1.84 -3.85
N LEU A 47 8.02 2.26 -3.72
CA LEU A 47 8.45 3.20 -2.68
C LEU A 47 7.72 4.55 -2.78
N ALA A 48 7.54 5.07 -3.99
CA ALA A 48 6.82 6.32 -4.22
C ALA A 48 5.33 6.24 -3.83
N ILE A 49 4.74 5.05 -3.89
CA ILE A 49 3.35 4.80 -3.50
C ILE A 49 3.21 4.54 -2.00
N LEU A 50 4.15 3.80 -1.42
CA LEU A 50 4.14 3.47 0.01
C LEU A 50 4.36 4.70 0.89
N ALA A 51 5.22 5.65 0.48
CA ALA A 51 5.53 6.83 1.26
C ALA A 51 4.31 7.58 1.82
N PRO A 52 3.26 7.89 1.02
CA PRO A 52 2.03 8.49 1.55
C PRO A 52 1.04 7.50 2.18
N LEU A 53 1.13 6.21 1.85
CA LEU A 53 0.13 5.21 2.24
C LEU A 53 0.41 4.62 3.63
N VAL A 54 1.68 4.57 4.03
CA VAL A 54 2.11 4.05 5.33
C VAL A 54 1.68 5.03 6.43
N PRO A 55 1.05 4.55 7.53
CA PRO A 55 0.51 5.41 8.59
C PRO A 55 1.59 5.96 9.55
N GLY A 56 2.62 6.63 9.03
CA GLY A 56 3.78 7.08 9.83
C GLY A 56 3.42 8.05 10.97
N TYR A 57 2.55 9.02 10.71
CA TYR A 57 2.06 9.96 11.73
C TYR A 57 1.26 9.27 12.85
N LEU A 58 0.41 8.31 12.48
CA LEU A 58 -0.36 7.49 13.43
C LEU A 58 0.59 6.66 14.30
N SER A 59 1.61 6.03 13.71
CA SER A 59 2.64 5.29 14.45
C SER A 59 3.38 6.19 15.43
N TYR A 60 3.79 7.38 15.00
CA TYR A 60 4.45 8.35 15.89
C TYR A 60 3.55 8.74 17.07
N ARG A 61 2.28 9.06 16.80
CA ARG A 61 1.31 9.39 17.85
C ARG A 61 1.06 8.23 18.81
N THR A 62 0.99 7.00 18.32
CA THR A 62 0.86 5.81 19.16
C THR A 62 1.99 5.74 20.17
N THR A 63 3.24 5.87 19.72
CA THR A 63 4.42 5.85 20.61
C THR A 63 4.39 7.03 21.58
N ALA A 64 3.99 8.22 21.11
CA ALA A 64 3.85 9.39 21.99
C ALA A 64 2.84 9.13 23.12
N PHE A 65 1.65 8.62 22.81
CA PHE A 65 0.64 8.27 23.82
C PHE A 65 1.10 7.19 24.79
N PHE A 66 1.86 6.21 24.29
CA PHE A 66 2.43 5.17 25.13
C PHE A 66 3.42 5.74 26.16
N VAL A 67 4.26 6.69 25.74
CA VAL A 67 5.25 7.34 26.62
C VAL A 67 4.57 8.31 27.61
N THR A 68 3.49 8.98 27.21
CA THR A 68 2.75 9.89 28.10
C THR A 68 1.80 9.17 29.07
N GLY A 69 1.73 7.83 29.02
CA GLY A 69 0.88 7.02 29.90
C GLY A 69 -0.60 6.95 29.49
N ASP A 70 -0.96 7.44 28.30
CA ASP A 70 -2.32 7.38 27.76
C ASP A 70 -2.52 6.08 26.96
N TYR A 71 -2.61 4.97 27.70
CA TYR A 71 -2.69 3.63 27.10
C TYR A 71 -3.98 3.38 26.32
N SER A 72 -5.07 4.08 26.66
CA SER A 72 -6.35 3.93 25.96
C SER A 72 -6.23 4.37 24.51
N HIS A 73 -5.73 5.59 24.28
CA HIS A 73 -5.50 6.10 22.93
C HIS A 73 -4.31 5.41 22.24
N ALA A 74 -3.28 5.01 22.99
CA ALA A 74 -2.17 4.25 22.45
C ALA A 74 -2.63 2.90 21.85
N MET A 75 -3.45 2.14 22.58
CA MET A 75 -3.93 0.83 22.10
C MET A 75 -4.78 0.95 20.84
N VAL A 76 -5.72 1.89 20.81
CA VAL A 76 -6.59 2.11 19.62
C VAL A 76 -5.75 2.44 18.39
N ASN A 77 -4.82 3.38 18.52
CA ASN A 77 -3.97 3.78 17.39
C ASN A 77 -2.97 2.67 17.00
N ALA A 78 -2.46 1.90 17.96
CA ALA A 78 -1.60 0.75 17.70
C ALA A 78 -2.32 -0.31 16.85
N THR A 79 -3.53 -0.68 17.24
CA THR A 79 -4.35 -1.65 16.48
C THR A 79 -4.59 -1.15 15.06
N LEU A 80 -4.92 0.14 14.89
CA LEU A 80 -5.14 0.72 13.57
C LEU A 80 -3.87 0.68 12.69
N VAL A 81 -2.71 1.04 13.24
CA VAL A 81 -1.42 0.97 12.54
C VAL A 81 -1.12 -0.46 12.10
N VAL A 82 -1.31 -1.45 12.98
CA VAL A 82 -1.09 -2.87 12.67
C VAL A 82 -2.03 -3.34 11.55
N ILE A 83 -3.32 -3.03 11.64
CA ILE A 83 -4.31 -3.40 10.61
C ILE A 83 -3.93 -2.79 9.26
N LEU A 84 -3.58 -1.50 9.22
CA LEU A 84 -3.17 -0.84 7.99
C LEU A 84 -1.89 -1.46 7.41
N ALA A 85 -0.90 -1.77 8.24
CA ALA A 85 0.33 -2.43 7.79
C ALA A 85 0.06 -3.80 7.16
N LEU A 86 -0.80 -4.61 7.79
CA LEU A 86 -1.20 -5.92 7.26
C LEU A 86 -1.92 -5.79 5.91
N VAL A 87 -2.88 -4.89 5.85
CA VAL A 87 -3.70 -4.65 4.65
C VAL A 87 -2.85 -4.12 3.49
N ILE A 88 -1.89 -3.22 3.76
CA ILE A 88 -0.93 -2.76 2.75
C ILE A 88 -0.09 -3.93 2.25
N SER A 89 0.46 -4.75 3.15
CA SER A 89 1.29 -5.90 2.76
C SER A 89 0.55 -6.87 1.85
N ILE A 90 -0.69 -7.23 2.23
CA ILE A 90 -1.56 -8.12 1.44
C ILE A 90 -1.89 -7.49 0.08
N GLY A 91 -2.27 -6.21 0.05
CA GLY A 91 -2.58 -5.50 -1.18
C GLY A 91 -1.37 -5.38 -2.11
N MET A 92 -0.17 -5.19 -1.56
CA MET A 92 1.04 -5.10 -2.36
C MET A 92 1.46 -6.45 -2.95
N ALA A 93 1.21 -7.56 -2.23
CA ALA A 93 1.48 -8.90 -2.73
C ALA A 93 0.69 -9.23 -4.00
N SER A 94 -0.54 -8.69 -4.15
CA SER A 94 -1.39 -8.95 -5.32
C SER A 94 -0.75 -8.50 -6.63
N GLY A 95 0.03 -7.42 -6.61
CA GLY A 95 0.73 -6.96 -7.80
C GLY A 95 1.62 -8.06 -8.36
N THR A 96 2.33 -8.84 -7.53
CA THR A 96 3.32 -9.84 -8.01
C THR A 96 2.70 -10.95 -8.87
N VAL A 97 1.40 -11.20 -8.66
CA VAL A 97 0.61 -12.09 -9.52
C VAL A 97 0.52 -11.53 -10.94
N VAL A 98 0.40 -10.21 -11.11
CA VAL A 98 0.38 -9.54 -12.41
C VAL A 98 1.71 -9.71 -13.16
N LEU A 99 2.87 -9.54 -12.50
CA LEU A 99 4.17 -9.83 -13.15
C LEU A 99 4.23 -11.26 -13.64
N ARG A 100 3.84 -12.22 -12.78
CA ARG A 100 3.94 -13.64 -13.07
C ARG A 100 3.01 -14.01 -14.22
N LEU A 101 1.80 -13.50 -14.23
CA LEU A 101 0.83 -13.69 -15.31
C LEU A 101 1.37 -13.13 -16.63
N TYR A 102 1.97 -11.93 -16.61
CA TYR A 102 2.57 -11.33 -17.80
C TYR A 102 3.70 -12.20 -18.38
N HIS A 103 4.63 -12.66 -17.53
CA HIS A 103 5.74 -13.53 -17.97
C HIS A 103 5.24 -14.88 -18.47
N TYR A 104 4.20 -15.44 -17.84
CA TYR A 104 3.58 -16.69 -18.28
C TYR A 104 2.98 -16.55 -19.68
N LEU A 105 2.22 -15.48 -19.94
CA LEU A 105 1.62 -15.20 -21.24
C LEU A 105 2.67 -14.94 -22.33
N GLN A 106 3.75 -14.22 -22.01
CA GLN A 106 4.83 -13.96 -22.97
C GLN A 106 5.58 -15.24 -23.35
N LYS A 107 5.81 -16.14 -22.39
CA LYS A 107 6.43 -17.46 -22.64
C LYS A 107 5.57 -18.32 -23.57
N HIS A 108 4.24 -18.27 -23.42
CA HIS A 108 3.32 -19.01 -24.28
C HIS A 108 3.17 -18.43 -25.70
N ARG A 109 3.48 -17.14 -25.90
CA ARG A 109 3.43 -16.48 -27.23
C ARG A 109 4.69 -16.71 -28.07
N SER A 110 5.76 -17.23 -27.47
CA SER A 110 7.04 -17.54 -28.13
C SER A 110 7.20 -19.02 -28.51
N SER A 111 6.14 -19.83 -28.33
CA SER A 111 6.07 -21.24 -28.72
C SER A 111 5.00 -21.44 -29.77
#